data_AF-A0A1V6QSU6-F1
#
_entry.id   AF-A0A1V6QSU6-F1
#
_cell.length_a   1.000
_cell.length_b   1.000
_cell.length_c   1.000
_cell.angle_alpha   90.00
_cell.angle_beta   90.00
_cell.angle_gamma   90.00
#
_symmetry.space_group_name_H-M   'P 1'
#
loop_
_entity.id
_entity.type
_entity.pdbx_description
1 polymer ?
#
loop_
_entity_poly.entity_id
_entity_poly.type
_entity_poly.pdbx_seq_one_letter_code
_entity_poly.pdbx_strand_id
1 'polypeptide(L)'
;MGSDLLVFNKRQRLLLKARFDEDISLFYTQEEFDHHMEMHLQARGSDYEICDILKDIIKDFTAGQPELVDAFMILCDMWYDAFFKDDEIDEISHDDYEIRRFFEVRGLLEGSIAVILDFAGLPLSPDTFFPPEREFEVLRQAQQTLGKGLLFNPHSEAMLSCLTKGWLHMEENRDGEFKCYFPTLFHNRLVEYLVGVQDLRYPTPPTLNRGELELMVGMRNMAIS
;
A
#
# COMPACT_ATOMS: atom_id res chain seq x y z
N MET A 1 -8.06 36.39 -5.35
CA MET A 1 -6.67 36.03 -5.66
C MET A 1 -5.91 36.00 -4.35
N GLY A 2 -5.63 34.81 -3.83
CA GLY A 2 -4.80 34.60 -2.65
C GLY A 2 -4.13 33.24 -2.85
N SER A 3 -2.92 33.25 -3.38
CA SER A 3 -2.07 32.08 -3.43
C SER A 3 -1.45 31.92 -2.05
N ASP A 4 -1.99 31.01 -1.24
CA ASP A 4 -1.27 30.47 -0.09
C ASP A 4 -0.08 29.68 -0.64
N LEU A 5 1.00 30.40 -0.92
CA LEU A 5 2.31 29.83 -1.18
C LEU A 5 2.64 28.96 0.03
N LEU A 6 2.68 27.64 -0.19
CA LEU A 6 3.33 26.70 0.70
C LEU A 6 4.79 27.16 0.86
N VAL A 7 5.05 27.96 1.90
CA VAL A 7 6.39 28.32 2.32
C VAL A 7 6.96 27.09 3.01
N PHE A 8 7.56 26.20 2.23
CA PHE A 8 8.35 25.10 2.76
C PHE A 8 9.52 25.68 3.54
N ASN A 9 9.40 25.73 4.87
CA ASN A 9 10.51 26.07 5.74
C ASN A 9 11.60 25.02 5.49
N LYS A 10 12.83 25.45 5.18
CA LYS A 10 13.97 24.54 4.89
C LYS A 10 14.22 23.49 5.98
N ARG A 11 13.65 23.68 7.18
CA ARG A 11 13.72 22.75 8.33
C ARG A 11 12.63 21.67 8.37
N GLN A 12 11.58 21.74 7.54
CA GLN A 12 10.52 20.72 7.45
C GLN A 12 10.75 19.79 6.23
N ARG A 13 11.97 19.30 6.07
CA ARG A 13 12.31 18.32 5.03
C ARG A 13 12.10 16.92 5.59
N LEU A 14 10.89 16.39 5.48
CA LEU A 14 10.65 14.96 5.67
C LEU A 14 11.22 14.25 4.44
N LEU A 15 12.42 13.69 4.61
CA LEU A 15 13.09 12.90 3.59
C LEU A 15 12.75 11.43 3.81
N LEU A 16 12.15 10.80 2.81
CA LEU A 16 11.66 9.41 2.86
C LEU A 16 12.68 8.39 2.36
N LYS A 17 13.97 8.69 2.49
CA LYS A 17 15.05 7.78 2.11
C LYS A 17 16.09 7.68 3.20
N ALA A 18 16.61 6.46 3.36
CA ALA A 18 17.73 6.03 4.21
C ALA A 18 19.09 6.71 3.94
N ARG A 19 19.11 7.89 3.32
CA ARG A 19 20.32 8.61 2.91
C ARG A 19 20.73 9.74 3.85
N PHE A 20 20.05 9.93 4.98
CA PHE A 20 20.41 10.92 5.98
C PHE A 20 20.43 10.29 7.38
N ASP A 21 21.47 10.67 8.12
CA ASP A 21 21.88 10.23 9.45
C ASP A 21 21.12 11.04 10.53
N GLU A 22 19.80 11.22 10.38
CA GLU A 22 18.98 11.97 11.34
C GLU A 22 17.82 11.10 11.86
N ASP A 23 17.87 10.86 13.19
CA ASP A 23 17.10 9.96 14.06
C ASP A 23 15.55 10.02 14.02
N ILE A 24 14.92 10.59 13.00
CA ILE A 24 13.45 10.76 12.96
C ILE A 24 12.92 10.39 11.57
N SER A 25 12.53 9.12 11.44
CA SER A 25 11.73 8.60 10.32
C SER A 25 10.27 8.43 10.77
N LEU A 26 9.32 8.72 9.89
CA LEU A 26 7.90 8.36 10.10
C LEU A 26 7.61 6.89 9.76
N PHE A 27 8.62 6.19 9.23
CA PHE A 27 8.56 4.81 8.77
C PHE A 27 9.41 3.98 9.72
N TYR A 28 8.92 2.80 10.06
CA TYR A 28 9.62 1.87 10.92
C TYR A 28 11.02 1.57 10.36
N THR A 29 11.99 1.53 11.26
CA THR A 29 13.26 0.82 11.07
C THR A 29 13.00 -0.68 10.93
N GLN A 30 14.06 -1.48 10.69
CA GLN A 30 13.91 -2.94 10.69
C GLN A 30 13.49 -3.45 12.07
N GLU A 31 14.15 -2.97 13.13
CA GLU A 31 13.87 -3.39 14.50
C GLU A 31 12.43 -3.04 14.93
N GLU A 32 11.95 -1.84 14.59
CA GLU A 32 10.58 -1.43 14.88
C GLU A 32 9.56 -2.25 14.08
N PHE A 33 9.88 -2.61 12.84
CA PHE A 33 9.02 -3.45 12.01
C PHE A 33 8.92 -4.87 12.58
N ASP A 34 10.04 -5.49 12.91
CA ASP A 34 10.08 -6.84 13.48
C ASP A 34 9.34 -6.89 14.82
N HIS A 35 9.57 -5.89 15.68
CA HIS A 35 8.87 -5.78 16.95
C HIS A 35 7.36 -5.59 16.77
N HIS A 36 6.94 -4.77 15.80
CA HIS A 36 5.53 -4.57 15.50
C HIS A 36 4.86 -5.88 15.05
N MET A 37 5.49 -6.64 14.14
CA MET A 37 4.96 -7.94 13.70
C MET A 37 4.84 -8.93 14.86
N GLU A 38 5.86 -9.00 15.72
CA GLU A 38 5.85 -9.86 16.91
C GLU A 38 4.68 -9.50 17.84
N MET A 39 4.49 -8.22 18.14
CA MET A 39 3.40 -7.74 18.99
C MET A 39 2.02 -8.07 18.39
N HIS A 40 1.86 -7.93 17.08
CA HIS A 40 0.63 -8.28 16.37
C HIS A 40 0.31 -9.79 16.49
N LEU A 41 1.30 -10.65 16.21
CA LEU A 41 1.14 -12.11 16.29
C LEU A 41 0.89 -12.57 17.74
N GLN A 42 1.57 -11.97 18.72
CA GLN A 42 1.31 -12.21 20.15
C GLN A 42 -0.12 -11.83 20.55
N ALA A 43 -0.64 -10.70 20.05
CA ALA A 43 -2.02 -10.28 20.31
C ALA A 43 -3.05 -11.26 19.73
N ARG A 44 -2.70 -11.96 18.65
CA ARG A 44 -3.48 -13.08 18.09
C ARG A 44 -3.30 -14.39 18.84
N GLY A 45 -2.54 -14.43 19.93
CA GLY A 45 -2.29 -15.65 20.70
C GLY A 45 -1.21 -16.56 20.11
N SER A 46 -0.45 -16.07 19.13
CA SER A 46 0.50 -16.89 18.35
C SER A 46 -0.19 -18.06 17.63
N ASP A 47 -1.42 -17.82 17.15
CA ASP A 47 -2.20 -18.79 16.36
C ASP A 47 -1.45 -19.24 15.09
N TYR A 48 -0.58 -18.38 14.55
CA TYR A 48 0.24 -18.66 13.38
C TYR A 48 1.54 -17.86 13.37
N GLU A 49 2.46 -18.28 12.50
CA GLU A 49 3.70 -17.62 12.15
C GLU A 49 3.71 -17.17 10.69
N ILE A 50 4.50 -16.13 10.40
CA ILE A 50 4.76 -15.64 9.05
C ILE A 50 6.22 -15.94 8.73
N CYS A 51 6.48 -16.62 7.60
CA CYS A 51 7.85 -16.90 7.18
C CYS A 51 8.62 -15.60 6.86
N ASP A 52 9.94 -15.60 7.07
CA ASP A 52 10.77 -14.40 6.94
C ASP A 52 10.71 -13.77 5.53
N ILE A 53 10.54 -14.59 4.48
CA ILE A 53 10.39 -14.09 3.10
C ILE A 53 9.14 -13.20 2.97
N LEU A 54 8.02 -13.60 3.57
CA LEU A 54 6.80 -12.81 3.53
C LEU A 54 6.94 -11.53 4.37
N LYS A 55 7.65 -11.59 5.51
CA LYS A 55 8.00 -10.39 6.29
C LYS A 55 8.80 -9.39 5.46
N ASP A 56 9.84 -9.86 4.76
CA ASP A 56 10.67 -9.04 3.88
C ASP A 56 9.84 -8.40 2.75
N ILE A 57 8.92 -9.15 2.15
CA ILE A 57 8.03 -8.63 1.11
C ILE A 57 7.12 -7.53 1.67
N ILE A 58 6.48 -7.74 2.83
CA ILE A 58 5.65 -6.73 3.47
C ILE A 58 6.49 -5.48 3.75
N LYS A 59 7.70 -5.64 4.28
CA LYS A 59 8.61 -4.53 4.55
C LYS A 59 8.96 -3.76 3.29
N ASP A 60 9.30 -4.44 2.20
CA ASP A 60 9.64 -3.83 0.91
C ASP A 60 8.45 -3.10 0.27
N PHE A 61 7.25 -3.68 0.36
CA PHE A 61 6.04 -3.08 -0.18
C PHE A 61 5.59 -1.84 0.59
N THR A 62 5.74 -1.87 1.90
CA THR A 62 5.30 -0.80 2.79
C THR A 62 6.37 0.24 3.09
N ALA A 63 7.64 -0.08 2.82
CA ALA A 63 8.80 0.65 3.34
C ALA A 63 8.79 0.82 4.88
N GLY A 64 7.94 0.08 5.61
CA GLY A 64 7.68 0.29 7.04
C GLY A 64 6.70 1.42 7.37
N GLN A 65 5.86 1.87 6.44
CA GLN A 65 4.81 2.85 6.77
C GLN A 65 3.80 2.22 7.74
N PRO A 66 3.61 2.75 8.96
CA PRO A 66 2.87 2.06 10.02
C PRO A 66 1.46 1.60 9.62
N GLU A 67 0.62 2.48 9.09
CA GLU A 67 -0.77 2.15 8.73
C GLU A 67 -0.85 1.08 7.61
N LEU A 68 0.09 1.11 6.67
CA LEU A 68 0.17 0.11 5.61
C LEU A 68 0.75 -1.21 6.15
N VAL A 69 1.69 -1.19 7.10
CA VAL A 69 2.15 -2.42 7.77
C VAL A 69 0.98 -3.06 8.52
N ASP A 70 0.24 -2.29 9.31
CA ASP A 70 -0.96 -2.75 10.02
C ASP A 70 -1.97 -3.38 9.05
N ALA A 71 -2.20 -2.73 7.91
CA ALA A 71 -3.12 -3.22 6.89
C ALA A 71 -2.69 -4.59 6.31
N PHE A 72 -1.39 -4.77 6.06
CA PHE A 72 -0.85 -6.05 5.58
C PHE A 72 -0.88 -7.13 6.67
N MET A 73 -0.71 -6.78 7.95
CA MET A 73 -0.86 -7.72 9.06
C MET A 73 -2.31 -8.20 9.21
N ILE A 74 -3.28 -7.30 9.07
CA ILE A 74 -4.71 -7.68 9.04
C ILE A 74 -5.01 -8.60 7.85
N LEU A 75 -4.39 -8.36 6.69
CA LEU A 75 -4.53 -9.28 5.55
C LEU A 75 -3.97 -10.67 5.86
N CYS A 76 -2.84 -10.75 6.58
CA CYS A 76 -2.28 -12.03 7.01
C CYS A 76 -3.23 -12.77 7.96
N ASP A 77 -3.89 -12.07 8.89
CA ASP A 77 -4.92 -12.66 9.75
C ASP A 77 -6.07 -13.24 8.91
N MET A 78 -6.56 -12.46 7.95
CA MET A 78 -7.63 -12.90 7.05
C MET A 78 -7.22 -14.11 6.20
N TRP A 79 -5.96 -14.17 5.76
CA TRP A 79 -5.42 -15.34 5.06
C TRP A 79 -5.38 -16.57 5.93
N TYR A 80 -4.81 -16.44 7.12
CA TYR A 80 -4.71 -17.54 8.06
C TYR A 80 -6.09 -18.12 8.36
N ASP A 81 -7.05 -17.27 8.75
CA ASP A 81 -8.40 -17.70 9.11
C ASP A 81 -9.19 -18.31 7.93
N ALA A 82 -8.86 -17.96 6.68
CA ALA A 82 -9.56 -18.45 5.50
C ALA A 82 -8.98 -19.74 4.90
N PHE A 83 -7.69 -20.01 5.09
CA PHE A 83 -6.99 -21.06 4.35
C PHE A 83 -6.15 -22.02 5.18
N PHE A 84 -5.75 -21.64 6.39
CA PHE A 84 -4.74 -22.39 7.15
C PHE A 84 -5.29 -22.94 8.47
N LYS A 85 -6.17 -22.18 9.12
CA LYS A 85 -6.74 -22.52 10.43
C LYS A 85 -7.45 -23.88 10.48
N ASP A 86 -8.30 -24.17 9.49
CA ASP A 86 -9.08 -25.41 9.44
C ASP A 86 -8.22 -26.62 9.02
N ASP A 87 -7.09 -26.36 8.36
CA ASP A 87 -6.13 -27.37 7.89
C ASP A 87 -5.02 -27.65 8.94
N GLU A 88 -5.10 -27.05 10.13
CA GLU A 88 -4.10 -27.13 11.22
C GLU A 88 -2.68 -26.72 10.77
N ILE A 89 -2.58 -25.84 9.77
CA ILE A 89 -1.31 -25.29 9.32
C ILE A 89 -1.06 -23.99 10.09
N ASP A 90 0.06 -23.92 10.80
CA ASP A 90 0.42 -22.83 11.71
C ASP A 90 1.43 -21.84 11.11
N GLU A 91 1.86 -22.02 9.87
CA GLU A 91 2.78 -21.10 9.17
C GLU A 91 2.24 -20.68 7.81
N ILE A 92 2.19 -19.36 7.56
CA ILE A 92 2.00 -18.82 6.21
C ILE A 92 3.36 -18.87 5.49
N SER A 93 3.56 -19.94 4.72
CA SER A 93 4.76 -20.11 3.89
C SER A 93 4.70 -19.29 2.59
N HIS A 94 5.86 -18.80 2.14
CA HIS A 94 6.04 -18.23 0.81
C HIS A 94 6.21 -19.37 -0.20
N ASP A 95 5.12 -20.07 -0.53
CA ASP A 95 5.06 -20.90 -1.73
C ASP A 95 4.41 -20.08 -2.86
N ASP A 96 5.02 -20.10 -4.04
CA ASP A 96 4.43 -19.53 -5.26
C ASP A 96 3.01 -20.10 -5.49
N TYR A 97 2.73 -21.31 -5.02
CA TYR A 97 1.39 -21.90 -5.01
C TYR A 97 0.39 -21.14 -4.13
N GLU A 98 0.77 -20.73 -2.91
CA GLU A 98 -0.11 -20.02 -1.98
C GLU A 98 -0.38 -18.59 -2.44
N ILE A 99 0.66 -17.91 -2.92
CA ILE A 99 0.54 -16.59 -3.55
C ILE A 99 -0.38 -16.69 -4.78
N ARG A 100 -0.26 -17.75 -5.59
CA ARG A 100 -1.10 -17.96 -6.77
C ARG A 100 -2.56 -18.28 -6.42
N ARG A 101 -2.81 -19.07 -5.37
CA ARG A 101 -4.17 -19.33 -4.85
C ARG A 101 -4.89 -18.05 -4.47
N PHE A 102 -4.17 -17.07 -3.92
CA PHE A 102 -4.75 -15.76 -3.61
C PHE A 102 -5.23 -15.02 -4.85
N PHE A 103 -4.43 -15.03 -5.93
CA PHE A 103 -4.79 -14.42 -7.21
C PHE A 103 -5.88 -15.17 -7.98
N GLU A 104 -6.12 -16.44 -7.66
CA GLU A 104 -7.15 -17.27 -8.30
C GLU A 104 -8.54 -17.08 -7.69
N VAL A 105 -8.64 -16.47 -6.51
CA VAL A 105 -9.91 -16.23 -5.82
C VAL A 105 -10.44 -14.84 -6.17
N ARG A 106 -11.38 -14.83 -7.11
CA ARG A 106 -12.06 -13.61 -7.56
C ARG A 106 -12.72 -12.87 -6.38
N GLY A 107 -12.41 -11.59 -6.22
CA GLY A 107 -12.93 -10.71 -5.16
C GLY A 107 -12.05 -10.64 -3.92
N LEU A 108 -11.15 -11.62 -3.70
CA LEU A 108 -10.29 -11.63 -2.52
C LEU A 108 -9.11 -10.66 -2.67
N LEU A 109 -8.42 -10.70 -3.81
CA LEU A 109 -7.38 -9.72 -4.14
C LEU A 109 -7.94 -8.31 -4.05
N GLU A 110 -9.09 -8.09 -4.68
CA GLU A 110 -9.60 -6.75 -4.83
C GLU A 110 -10.24 -6.22 -3.55
N GLY A 111 -10.83 -7.10 -2.74
CA GLY A 111 -11.24 -6.80 -1.37
C GLY A 111 -10.07 -6.54 -0.42
N SER A 112 -8.97 -7.27 -0.57
CA SER A 112 -7.74 -7.03 0.19
C SER A 112 -7.12 -5.69 -0.18
N ILE A 113 -7.10 -5.35 -1.47
CA ILE A 113 -6.70 -4.02 -1.93
C ILE A 113 -7.62 -2.96 -1.31
N ALA A 114 -8.95 -3.14 -1.34
CA ALA A 114 -9.89 -2.19 -0.73
C ALA A 114 -9.65 -1.97 0.77
N VAL A 115 -9.41 -3.05 1.53
CA VAL A 115 -9.05 -2.99 2.95
C VAL A 115 -7.75 -2.25 3.17
N ILE A 116 -6.72 -2.57 2.37
CA ILE A 116 -5.42 -1.92 2.49
C ILE A 116 -5.52 -0.42 2.21
N LEU A 117 -6.35 -0.03 1.24
CA LEU A 117 -6.55 1.38 0.88
C LEU A 117 -7.29 2.18 1.96
N ASP A 118 -8.32 1.57 2.57
CA ASP A 118 -9.07 2.16 3.68
C ASP A 118 -8.14 2.40 4.88
N PHE A 119 -7.35 1.40 5.25
CA PHE A 119 -6.39 1.52 6.37
C PHE A 119 -5.22 2.45 6.07
N ALA A 120 -4.69 2.44 4.84
CA ALA A 120 -3.61 3.33 4.44
C ALA A 120 -4.08 4.78 4.18
N GLY A 121 -5.36 5.08 4.39
CA GLY A 121 -5.93 6.41 4.21
C GLY A 121 -5.79 6.96 2.79
N LEU A 122 -5.68 6.09 1.79
CA LEU A 122 -5.40 6.50 0.42
C LEU A 122 -6.66 7.07 -0.22
N PRO A 123 -6.67 8.36 -0.62
CA PRO A 123 -7.90 9.02 -1.08
C PRO A 123 -8.24 8.58 -2.49
N LEU A 124 -8.96 7.48 -2.58
CA LEU A 124 -9.66 7.00 -3.76
C LEU A 124 -11.13 7.42 -3.70
N SER A 125 -11.73 7.62 -4.86
CA SER A 125 -13.17 7.78 -4.95
C SER A 125 -13.86 6.49 -4.47
N PRO A 126 -14.79 6.53 -3.50
CA PRO A 126 -15.50 5.33 -3.06
C PRO A 126 -16.40 4.75 -4.16
N ASP A 127 -16.86 5.58 -5.11
CA ASP A 127 -17.75 5.16 -6.19
C ASP A 127 -17.00 4.54 -7.38
N THR A 128 -15.77 4.99 -7.63
CA THR A 128 -15.01 4.57 -8.81
C THR A 128 -13.76 3.78 -8.47
N PHE A 129 -13.26 3.85 -7.23
CA PHE A 129 -11.98 3.30 -6.80
C PHE A 129 -10.77 3.85 -7.57
N PHE A 130 -10.96 4.99 -8.26
CA PHE A 130 -9.90 5.71 -8.96
C PHE A 130 -9.63 7.05 -8.28
N PRO A 131 -8.38 7.54 -8.32
CA PRO A 131 -8.11 8.95 -8.11
C PRO A 131 -8.86 9.79 -9.17
N PRO A 132 -9.19 11.06 -8.88
CA PRO A 132 -9.66 12.01 -9.89
C PRO A 132 -8.80 11.97 -11.16
N GLU A 133 -9.42 12.05 -12.34
CA GLU A 133 -8.76 11.83 -13.65
C GLU A 133 -7.44 12.62 -13.81
N ARG A 134 -7.42 13.89 -13.40
CA ARG A 134 -6.22 14.73 -13.46
C ARG A 134 -5.10 14.27 -12.53
N GLU A 135 -5.45 13.82 -11.33
CA GLU A 135 -4.49 13.25 -10.37
C GLU A 135 -3.97 11.92 -10.90
N PHE A 136 -4.87 11.06 -11.40
CA PHE A 136 -4.51 9.77 -11.97
C PHE A 136 -3.53 9.90 -13.15
N GLU A 137 -3.68 10.91 -14.00
CA GLU A 137 -2.73 11.20 -15.07
C GLU A 137 -1.32 11.51 -14.55
N VAL A 138 -1.20 12.29 -13.48
CA VAL A 138 0.09 12.58 -12.83
C VAL A 138 0.70 11.30 -12.24
N LEU A 139 -0.11 10.47 -11.59
CA LEU A 139 0.34 9.19 -11.02
C LEU A 139 0.82 8.23 -12.12
N ARG A 140 0.10 8.17 -13.25
CA ARG A 140 0.50 7.38 -14.42
C ARG A 140 1.84 7.85 -14.98
N GLN A 141 2.05 9.15 -15.10
CA GLN A 141 3.34 9.71 -15.53
C GLN A 141 4.45 9.36 -14.54
N ALA A 142 4.19 9.43 -13.24
CA ALA A 142 5.15 9.04 -12.21
C ALA A 142 5.53 7.56 -12.32
N GLN A 143 4.56 6.68 -12.54
CA GLN A 143 4.76 5.23 -12.75
C GLN A 143 5.65 4.95 -13.97
N GLN A 144 5.45 5.67 -15.06
CA GLN A 144 6.25 5.54 -16.29
C GLN A 144 7.72 5.98 -16.12
N THR A 145 8.06 6.72 -15.06
CA THR A 145 9.45 7.12 -14.80
C THR A 145 10.33 6.00 -14.27
N LEU A 146 9.77 4.83 -13.94
CA LEU A 146 10.49 3.64 -13.46
C LEU A 146 11.44 3.96 -12.30
N GLY A 147 10.95 4.70 -11.31
CA GLY A 147 11.71 5.07 -10.11
C GLY A 147 12.70 6.22 -10.28
N LYS A 148 12.82 6.83 -11.49
CA LYS A 148 13.66 8.01 -11.70
C LYS A 148 13.06 9.28 -11.10
N GLY A 149 11.76 9.29 -10.83
CA GLY A 149 11.00 10.40 -10.29
C GLY A 149 10.49 11.33 -11.38
N LEU A 150 9.28 11.83 -11.18
CA LEU A 150 8.62 12.79 -12.07
C LEU A 150 9.07 14.21 -11.72
N LEU A 151 9.45 15.02 -12.71
CA LEU A 151 9.87 16.40 -12.42
C LEU A 151 8.72 17.20 -11.81
N PHE A 152 8.98 17.88 -10.69
CA PHE A 152 7.97 18.69 -10.01
C PHE A 152 7.59 19.92 -10.85
N ASN A 153 6.29 20.11 -11.06
CA ASN A 153 5.72 21.29 -11.69
C ASN A 153 4.84 22.05 -10.69
N PRO A 154 5.28 23.23 -10.19
CA PRO A 154 4.52 24.00 -9.21
C PRO A 154 3.22 24.59 -9.75
N HIS A 155 3.02 24.60 -11.06
CA HIS A 155 1.79 25.08 -11.70
C HIS A 155 0.77 23.97 -11.95
N SER A 156 1.11 22.71 -11.64
CA SER A 156 0.20 21.58 -11.77
C SER A 156 -0.60 21.40 -10.48
N GLU A 157 -1.86 21.87 -10.47
CA GLU A 157 -2.78 21.67 -9.35
C GLU A 157 -2.97 20.18 -9.02
N ALA A 158 -3.01 19.32 -10.04
CA ALA A 158 -3.14 17.88 -9.86
C ALA A 158 -1.92 17.27 -9.16
N MET A 159 -0.71 17.74 -9.49
CA MET A 159 0.51 17.26 -8.84
C MET A 159 0.58 17.73 -7.38
N LEU A 160 0.20 18.99 -7.12
CA LEU A 160 0.08 19.50 -5.76
C LEU A 160 -0.94 18.68 -4.96
N SER A 161 -2.10 18.36 -5.56
CA SER A 161 -3.11 17.51 -4.95
C SER A 161 -2.54 16.13 -4.60
N CYS A 162 -1.86 15.46 -5.53
CA CYS A 162 -1.19 14.17 -5.29
C CYS A 162 -0.19 14.22 -4.11
N LEU A 163 0.58 15.31 -3.99
CA LEU A 163 1.49 15.51 -2.86
C LEU A 163 0.73 15.68 -1.54
N THR A 164 -0.29 16.55 -1.51
CA THR A 164 -1.09 16.81 -0.30
C THR A 164 -1.89 15.61 0.17
N LYS A 165 -2.27 14.73 -0.76
CA LYS A 165 -3.04 13.51 -0.52
C LYS A 165 -2.16 12.30 -0.19
N GLY A 166 -0.84 12.47 -0.12
CA GLY A 166 0.10 11.40 0.21
C GLY A 166 0.36 10.40 -0.92
N TRP A 167 -0.16 10.62 -2.13
CA TRP A 167 0.10 9.74 -3.27
C TRP A 167 1.55 9.81 -3.76
N LEU A 168 2.14 11.00 -3.67
CA LEU A 168 3.52 11.26 -4.03
C LEU A 168 4.19 12.02 -2.89
N HIS A 169 5.50 11.88 -2.78
CA HIS A 169 6.34 12.78 -2.01
C HIS A 169 7.37 13.45 -2.92
N MET A 170 7.96 14.54 -2.45
CA MET A 170 8.93 15.33 -3.21
C MET A 170 10.32 15.23 -2.59
N GLU A 171 11.33 14.97 -3.41
CA GLU A 171 12.75 14.98 -3.03
C GLU A 171 13.52 15.95 -3.93
N GLU A 172 14.52 16.63 -3.35
CA GLU A 172 15.51 17.41 -4.11
C GLU A 172 16.64 16.47 -4.54
N ASN A 173 16.96 16.42 -5.83
CA ASN A 173 18.09 15.64 -6.33
C ASN A 173 19.42 16.40 -6.14
N ARG A 174 20.53 15.74 -6.49
CA ARG A 174 21.89 16.33 -6.36
C ARG A 174 22.11 17.57 -7.24
N ASP A 175 21.30 17.73 -8.28
CA ASP A 175 21.36 18.85 -9.23
C ASP A 175 20.45 20.01 -8.80
N GLY A 176 19.76 19.90 -7.65
CA GLY A 176 18.82 20.91 -7.13
C GLY A 176 17.43 20.87 -7.77
N GLU A 177 17.12 19.85 -8.57
CA GLU A 177 15.79 19.65 -9.14
C GLU A 177 14.88 18.93 -8.14
N PHE A 178 13.64 19.38 -8.05
CA PHE A 178 12.61 18.68 -7.28
C PHE A 178 11.94 17.61 -8.13
N LYS A 179 11.89 16.39 -7.60
CA LYS A 179 11.24 15.25 -8.24
C LYS A 179 10.23 14.62 -7.28
N CYS A 180 9.13 14.16 -7.85
CA CYS A 180 8.06 13.46 -7.16
C CYS A 180 8.24 11.95 -7.32
N TYR A 181 8.05 11.22 -6.22
CA TYR A 181 8.19 9.78 -6.13
C TYR A 181 6.99 9.19 -5.42
N PHE A 182 6.71 7.92 -5.66
CA PHE A 182 5.81 7.15 -4.80
C PHE A 182 6.45 6.93 -3.44
N PRO A 183 5.74 7.11 -2.31
CA PRO A 183 6.29 6.91 -0.97
C PRO A 183 6.69 5.45 -0.72
N THR A 184 5.94 4.50 -1.27
CA THR A 184 6.20 3.06 -1.10
C THR A 184 6.02 2.32 -2.42
N LEU A 185 6.57 1.10 -2.51
CA LEU A 185 6.37 0.22 -3.67
C LEU A 185 4.89 -0.14 -3.85
N PHE A 186 4.13 -0.26 -2.76
CA PHE A 186 2.68 -0.49 -2.81
C PHE A 186 1.96 0.60 -3.62
N HIS A 187 2.24 1.89 -3.39
CA HIS A 187 1.62 2.99 -4.15
C HIS A 187 1.88 2.85 -5.66
N ASN A 188 3.11 2.52 -6.04
CA ASN A 188 3.49 2.31 -7.43
C ASN A 188 2.73 1.11 -8.05
N ARG A 189 2.67 -0.02 -7.33
CA ARG A 189 1.98 -1.24 -7.79
C ARG A 189 0.47 -1.05 -7.89
N LEU A 190 -0.11 -0.29 -6.97
CA LEU A 190 -1.52 0.09 -7.03
C LEU A 190 -1.83 0.92 -8.27
N VAL A 191 -1.01 1.93 -8.58
CA VAL A 191 -1.20 2.73 -9.80
C VAL A 191 -1.00 1.88 -11.05
N GLU A 192 -0.01 0.99 -11.08
CA GLU A 192 0.19 0.03 -12.16
C GLU A 192 -1.04 -0.86 -12.38
N TYR A 193 -1.63 -1.37 -11.30
CA TYR A 193 -2.88 -2.13 -11.33
C TYR A 193 -4.03 -1.29 -11.93
N LEU A 194 -4.26 -0.09 -11.40
CA LEU A 194 -5.33 0.81 -11.87
C LEU A 194 -5.16 1.18 -13.35
N VAL A 195 -3.93 1.39 -13.82
CA VAL A 195 -3.64 1.59 -15.25
C VAL A 195 -4.01 0.35 -16.05
N GLY A 196 -3.65 -0.84 -15.57
CA GLY A 196 -4.05 -2.09 -16.22
C GLY A 196 -5.57 -2.32 -16.23
N VAL A 197 -6.30 -1.86 -15.21
CA VAL A 197 -7.77 -1.86 -15.21
C VAL A 197 -8.31 -0.92 -16.30
N GLN A 198 -7.78 0.31 -16.40
CA GLN A 198 -8.16 1.26 -17.45
C GLN A 198 -7.87 0.71 -18.86
N ASP A 199 -6.78 -0.04 -19.02
CA ASP A 199 -6.38 -0.72 -20.25
C ASP A 199 -7.16 -2.03 -20.52
N LEU A 200 -8.13 -2.40 -19.67
CA LEU A 200 -8.89 -3.65 -19.73
C LEU A 200 -8.02 -4.92 -19.62
N ARG A 201 -6.83 -4.80 -19.04
CA ARG A 201 -5.92 -5.92 -18.73
C ARG A 201 -6.31 -6.65 -17.44
N TYR A 202 -6.97 -5.95 -16.52
CA TYR A 202 -7.42 -6.46 -15.22
C TYR A 202 -8.90 -6.15 -14.98
N PRO A 203 -9.60 -6.95 -14.14
CA PRO A 203 -10.98 -6.65 -13.76
C PRO A 203 -11.06 -5.35 -12.93
N THR A 204 -12.19 -4.66 -12.99
CA THR A 204 -12.44 -3.49 -12.13
C THR A 204 -12.44 -3.91 -10.66
N PRO A 205 -11.75 -3.18 -9.76
CA PRO A 205 -11.84 -3.44 -8.33
C PRO A 205 -13.30 -3.27 -7.85
N PRO A 206 -13.76 -4.10 -6.90
CA PRO A 206 -15.09 -4.03 -6.37
C PRO A 206 -15.14 -2.89 -5.33
N THR A 207 -16.25 -2.15 -5.34
CA THR A 207 -16.55 -1.11 -4.35
C THR A 207 -17.12 -1.72 -3.07
N LEU A 208 -16.47 -2.77 -2.55
CA LEU A 208 -16.95 -3.49 -1.36
C LEU A 208 -16.59 -2.70 -0.11
N ASN A 209 -17.55 -2.59 0.80
CA ASN A 209 -17.26 -2.15 2.17
C ASN A 209 -16.75 -3.31 3.03
N ARG A 210 -16.16 -2.98 4.19
CA ARG A 210 -15.57 -3.95 5.13
C ARG A 210 -16.50 -5.10 5.51
N GLY A 211 -17.79 -4.82 5.74
CA GLY A 211 -18.77 -5.85 6.12
C GLY A 211 -19.08 -6.82 4.97
N GLU A 212 -19.10 -6.34 3.73
CA GLU A 212 -19.29 -7.20 2.55
C GLU A 212 -18.08 -8.08 2.28
N LEU A 213 -16.87 -7.60 2.59
CA LEU A 213 -15.66 -8.39 2.48
C LEU A 213 -15.59 -9.50 3.54
N GLU A 214 -15.85 -9.15 4.81
CA GLU A 214 -15.93 -10.12 5.91
C GLU A 214 -17.01 -11.18 5.62
N LEU A 215 -18.14 -10.79 5.01
CA LEU A 215 -19.17 -11.70 4.52
C LEU A 215 -18.69 -12.56 3.35
N MET A 216 -17.99 -12.01 2.36
CA MET A 216 -17.48 -12.80 1.22
C MET A 216 -16.45 -13.84 1.65
N VAL A 217 -15.57 -13.48 2.59
CA VAL A 217 -14.60 -14.41 3.19
C VAL A 217 -15.34 -15.45 4.04
N GLY A 218 -16.29 -15.05 4.89
CA GLY A 218 -17.07 -15.97 5.72
C GLY A 218 -18.03 -16.90 4.95
N MET A 219 -18.61 -16.44 3.84
CA MET A 219 -19.49 -17.25 2.98
C MET A 219 -18.74 -18.37 2.27
N ARG A 220 -17.43 -18.21 2.05
CA ARG A 220 -16.60 -19.26 1.47
C ARG A 220 -16.37 -20.40 2.45
N ASN A 221 -16.16 -20.09 3.74
CA ASN A 221 -16.03 -21.11 4.79
C ASN A 221 -17.33 -21.95 4.93
N MET A 222 -18.48 -21.40 4.52
CA MET A 222 -19.74 -22.14 4.47
C MET A 222 -19.96 -22.97 3.20
N ALA A 223 -19.32 -22.62 2.07
CA ALA A 223 -19.50 -23.30 0.79
C ALA A 223 -18.57 -24.52 0.58
N ILE A 224 -17.61 -24.72 1.49
CA ILE A 224 -16.67 -25.85 1.48
C ILE A 224 -17.03 -26.90 2.56
N SER A 225 -18.16 -26.74 3.28
CA SER A 225 -18.77 -27.79 4.14
C SER A 225 -19.61 -28.80 3.35
#